data_AF-A0AAV7Y6B6-F1
#
_entry.id   AF-A0AAV7Y6B6-F1
#
_cell.length_a   1.000
_cell.length_b   1.000
_cell.length_c   1.000
_cell.angle_alpha   90.00
_cell.angle_beta   90.00
_cell.angle_gamma   90.00
#
_symmetry.space_group_name_H-M   'P 1'
#
loop_
_entity.id
_entity.type
_entity.pdbx_description
1 polymer ?
#
loop_
_entity_poly.entity_id
_entity_poly.type
_entity_poly.pdbx_seq_one_letter_code
_entity_poly.pdbx_strand_id
1 'polypeptide(L)'
;MSTNEDIETNLLTRVEIEFGIEGFRPMYHYEEILSPKRLSSNDDILIMCKERTDSVDAEYFQEIDINTLSESFWGITPEGESDLIYNLRNSISITFYQEFEFTNEYATGDDQSFIREYSYSKELSPTEANNIANILENGENNEVSISNILPQVIYIPNFGNVEEICDSLSDGQIVIKGNSNSNDTDTDFKYWGINSDSGGVLSFYIRNADVPKSSISEIAVSMGGIAGLYIGVIWAIARFLRISVNELAGSIMEEELPNVDMLLSIIEDILWAQKEQNLELEEELFDELIDIFRSSEKLIFITGARAKRGNYNYHSYFQKNLNFENKN
;
A
#
# COMPACT_ATOMS: atom_id res chain seq x y z
N MET A 1 4.48 34.85 -13.01
CA MET A 1 5.78 34.18 -12.86
C MET A 1 5.45 32.83 -12.26
N SER A 2 4.99 31.91 -13.11
CA SER A 2 4.62 30.55 -12.70
C SER A 2 5.92 29.86 -12.31
N THR A 3 5.99 29.44 -11.06
CA THR A 3 6.98 28.45 -10.64
C THR A 3 6.68 27.21 -11.45
N ASN A 4 7.58 26.85 -12.36
CA ASN A 4 7.72 25.48 -12.82
C ASN A 4 7.96 24.67 -11.55
N GLU A 5 6.88 24.09 -10.99
CA GLU A 5 7.03 22.98 -10.08
C GLU A 5 7.54 21.85 -10.95
N ASP A 6 8.83 21.57 -10.85
CA ASP A 6 9.43 20.37 -11.43
C ASP A 6 8.63 19.18 -10.88
N ILE A 7 7.72 18.67 -11.70
CA ILE A 7 7.06 17.41 -11.43
C ILE A 7 8.19 16.40 -11.49
N GLU A 8 8.60 15.88 -10.33
CA GLU A 8 9.49 14.71 -10.19
C GLU A 8 8.75 13.49 -10.74
N THR A 9 8.53 13.47 -12.05
CA THR A 9 8.04 12.28 -12.75
C THR A 9 9.19 11.30 -12.85
N ASN A 10 8.89 10.03 -12.60
CA ASN A 10 9.81 8.94 -12.84
C ASN A 10 9.93 8.78 -14.36
N LEU A 11 10.86 9.50 -14.98
CA LEU A 11 11.06 9.47 -16.42
C LEU A 11 11.91 8.25 -16.76
N LEU A 12 11.52 7.56 -17.82
CA LEU A 12 12.34 6.47 -18.33
C LEU A 12 13.66 7.00 -18.84
N THR A 13 14.73 6.32 -18.46
CA THR A 13 16.09 6.61 -18.90
C THR A 13 16.55 5.63 -19.96
N ARG A 14 15.99 4.42 -19.98
CA ARG A 14 16.32 3.38 -20.95
C ARG A 14 15.12 2.49 -21.23
N VAL A 15 14.99 2.10 -22.49
CA VAL A 15 14.03 1.09 -22.95
C VAL A 15 14.74 0.09 -23.85
N GLU A 16 14.48 -1.18 -23.61
CA GLU A 16 14.96 -2.30 -24.41
C GLU A 16 13.75 -3.11 -24.88
N ILE A 17 13.75 -3.49 -26.16
CA ILE A 17 12.64 -4.15 -26.83
C ILE A 17 13.17 -5.35 -27.60
N GLU A 18 12.61 -6.52 -27.34
CA GLU A 18 12.93 -7.75 -28.05
C GLU A 18 11.69 -8.39 -28.66
N PHE A 19 11.82 -8.84 -29.91
CA PHE A 19 10.82 -9.65 -30.59
C PHE A 19 11.43 -10.95 -31.10
N GLY A 20 10.69 -12.05 -30.96
CA GLY A 20 11.19 -13.32 -31.42
C GLY A 20 10.15 -14.44 -31.41
N ILE A 21 10.65 -15.62 -31.74
CA ILE A 21 9.91 -16.87 -31.66
C ILE A 21 10.41 -17.63 -30.45
N GLU A 22 9.48 -18.10 -29.61
CA GLU A 22 9.83 -18.79 -28.36
C GLU A 22 10.69 -20.03 -28.66
N GLY A 23 11.78 -20.18 -27.90
CA GLY A 23 12.76 -21.26 -28.10
C GLY A 23 13.87 -20.97 -29.12
N PHE A 24 13.84 -19.81 -29.78
CA PHE A 24 14.88 -19.37 -30.72
C PHE A 24 15.48 -18.01 -30.33
N ARG A 25 16.59 -17.64 -30.99
CA ARG A 25 17.24 -16.33 -30.78
C ARG A 25 16.32 -15.19 -31.21
N PRO A 26 16.33 -14.05 -30.48
CA PRO A 26 15.49 -12.90 -30.81
C PRO A 26 15.81 -12.43 -32.22
N MET A 27 14.76 -12.12 -32.97
CA MET A 27 14.86 -11.68 -34.36
C MET A 27 15.15 -10.18 -34.42
N TYR A 28 14.50 -9.42 -33.55
CA TYR A 28 14.64 -7.98 -33.48
C TYR A 28 15.03 -7.59 -32.06
N HIS A 29 16.00 -6.68 -31.97
CA HIS A 29 16.45 -6.09 -30.73
C HIS A 29 16.68 -4.60 -30.96
N TYR A 30 16.20 -3.80 -30.03
CA TYR A 30 16.32 -2.35 -30.04
C TYR A 30 16.51 -1.83 -28.63
N GLU A 31 17.50 -0.97 -28.45
CA GLU A 31 17.86 -0.41 -27.16
C GLU A 31 18.08 1.10 -27.30
N GLU A 32 17.28 1.90 -26.59
CA GLU A 32 17.45 3.36 -26.59
C GLU A 32 17.66 3.90 -25.17
N ILE A 33 18.68 4.73 -25.02
CA ILE A 33 18.85 5.60 -23.85
C ILE A 33 18.04 6.87 -24.12
N LEU A 34 16.90 6.99 -23.44
CA LEU A 34 15.94 8.05 -23.71
C LEU A 34 16.43 9.38 -23.16
N SER A 35 16.41 10.40 -24.02
CA SER A 35 16.32 11.79 -23.56
C SER A 35 14.86 12.09 -23.23
N PRO A 36 14.53 12.80 -22.13
CA PRO A 36 13.15 13.01 -21.74
C PRO A 36 12.42 13.92 -22.73
N LYS A 37 11.79 13.32 -23.76
CA LYS A 37 10.92 13.99 -24.73
C LYS A 37 9.48 13.81 -24.26
N ARG A 38 8.93 14.85 -23.64
CA ARG A 38 7.52 14.90 -23.22
C ARG A 38 6.67 15.33 -24.41
N LEU A 39 5.42 14.87 -24.45
CA LEU A 39 4.45 15.45 -25.38
C LEU A 39 4.14 16.89 -25.01
N SER A 40 4.08 17.76 -26.02
CA SER A 40 3.73 19.17 -25.87
C SER A 40 2.23 19.46 -25.99
N SER A 41 1.43 18.52 -26.49
CA SER A 41 -0.01 18.71 -26.70
C SER A 41 -0.82 17.45 -26.40
N ASN A 42 -2.02 17.62 -25.81
CA ASN A 42 -2.99 16.55 -25.53
C ASN A 42 -3.70 16.05 -26.80
N ASP A 43 -3.67 16.81 -27.90
CA ASP A 43 -4.43 16.51 -29.11
C ASP A 43 -3.99 15.19 -29.78
N ASP A 44 -2.74 14.78 -29.60
CA ASP A 44 -2.21 13.52 -30.12
C ASP A 44 -2.70 12.31 -29.27
N ILE A 45 -2.90 12.50 -27.96
CA ILE A 45 -3.29 11.44 -27.00
C ILE A 45 -4.80 11.18 -27.03
N LEU A 46 -5.61 12.24 -27.21
CA LEU A 46 -7.07 12.16 -27.21
C LEU A 46 -7.64 11.37 -28.42
N ILE A 47 -6.83 11.18 -29.46
CA ILE A 47 -7.21 10.43 -30.66
C ILE A 47 -6.93 8.92 -30.49
N MET A 48 -6.03 8.51 -29.58
CA MET A 48 -5.55 7.13 -29.52
C MET A 48 -6.32 6.22 -28.55
N CYS A 49 -6.89 6.76 -27.46
CA CYS A 49 -7.54 5.94 -26.42
C CYS A 49 -8.79 6.59 -25.83
N LYS A 50 -9.83 6.71 -26.66
CA LYS A 50 -11.03 7.55 -26.47
C LYS A 50 -11.92 7.27 -25.24
N GLU A 51 -11.55 6.36 -24.35
CA GLU A 51 -12.36 5.98 -23.18
C GLU A 51 -11.58 5.86 -21.86
N ARG A 52 -10.23 5.89 -21.85
CA ARG A 52 -9.43 5.59 -20.64
C ARG A 52 -8.38 6.64 -20.26
N THR A 53 -8.12 7.62 -21.14
CA THR A 53 -7.11 8.68 -20.93
C THR A 53 -7.70 10.07 -20.65
N ASP A 54 -9.02 10.24 -20.62
CA ASP A 54 -9.73 11.54 -20.56
C ASP A 54 -9.47 12.43 -19.32
N SER A 55 -8.59 12.03 -18.39
CA SER A 55 -8.32 12.76 -17.14
C SER A 55 -6.84 13.03 -16.85
N VAL A 56 -5.93 12.68 -17.77
CA VAL A 56 -4.48 12.75 -17.53
C VAL A 56 -3.83 13.73 -18.50
N ASP A 57 -3.03 14.65 -17.98
CA ASP A 57 -2.30 15.63 -18.80
C ASP A 57 -1.19 14.97 -19.64
N ALA A 58 -0.93 15.51 -20.85
CA ALA A 58 0.13 15.05 -21.75
C ALA A 58 1.52 15.03 -21.13
N GLU A 59 1.74 15.80 -20.07
CA GLU A 59 3.04 15.90 -19.40
C GLU A 59 3.49 14.56 -18.77
N TYR A 60 2.54 13.66 -18.49
CA TYR A 60 2.81 12.32 -17.96
C TYR A 60 3.09 11.27 -19.05
N PHE A 61 3.02 11.67 -20.32
CA PHE A 61 3.26 10.79 -21.45
C PHE A 61 4.62 11.07 -22.08
N GLN A 62 5.33 9.97 -22.38
CA GLN A 62 6.55 9.96 -23.16
C GLN A 62 6.28 9.26 -24.49
N GLU A 63 6.72 9.88 -25.58
CA GLU A 63 6.74 9.29 -26.92
C GLU A 63 8.09 8.61 -27.14
N ILE A 64 8.06 7.36 -27.62
CA ILE A 64 9.27 6.60 -27.96
C ILE A 64 9.20 6.22 -29.42
N ASP A 65 10.24 6.58 -30.17
CA ASP A 65 10.36 6.37 -31.60
C ASP A 65 11.25 5.14 -31.86
N ILE A 66 10.64 4.01 -32.20
CA ILE A 66 11.34 2.75 -32.45
C ILE A 66 11.98 2.77 -33.84
N ASN A 67 13.21 2.24 -33.93
CA ASN A 67 13.89 2.08 -35.21
C ASN A 67 13.26 0.97 -36.06
N THR A 68 13.14 1.19 -37.37
CA THR A 68 12.61 0.18 -38.31
C THR A 68 13.52 -1.03 -38.49
N LEU A 69 14.81 -0.92 -38.20
CA LEU A 69 15.77 -2.03 -38.33
C LEU A 69 16.28 -2.44 -36.95
N SER A 70 16.50 -3.75 -36.77
CA SER A 70 17.16 -4.28 -35.57
C SER A 70 18.57 -3.73 -35.45
N GLU A 71 18.96 -3.38 -34.23
CA GLU A 71 20.30 -2.88 -33.92
C GLU A 71 21.32 -4.02 -33.78
N SER A 72 20.83 -5.24 -33.54
CA SER A 72 21.63 -6.46 -33.51
C SER A 72 21.38 -7.35 -34.72
N PHE A 73 22.40 -8.13 -35.10
CA PHE A 73 22.28 -9.19 -36.10
C PHE A 73 21.54 -10.41 -35.52
N TRP A 74 20.87 -11.16 -36.38
CA TRP A 74 20.19 -12.38 -35.99
C TRP A 74 21.20 -13.50 -35.73
N GLY A 75 21.56 -13.68 -34.46
CA GLY A 75 22.57 -14.64 -34.01
C GLY A 75 22.12 -16.11 -33.97
N ILE A 76 21.26 -16.55 -34.89
CA ILE A 76 20.82 -17.95 -34.96
C ILE A 76 21.90 -18.83 -35.60
N THR A 77 22.04 -20.07 -35.16
CA THR A 77 22.91 -21.04 -35.82
C THR A 77 22.24 -21.61 -37.07
N PRO A 78 23.00 -22.07 -38.09
CA PRO A 78 22.41 -22.70 -39.27
C PRO A 78 21.53 -23.93 -38.95
N GLU A 79 21.89 -24.69 -37.93
CA GLU A 79 21.08 -25.80 -37.41
C GLU A 79 19.78 -25.29 -36.78
N GLY A 80 19.86 -24.27 -35.92
CA GLY A 80 18.67 -23.67 -35.30
C GLY A 80 17.73 -23.01 -36.30
N GLU A 81 18.27 -22.43 -37.37
CA GLU A 81 17.47 -21.90 -38.48
C GLU A 81 16.72 -23.03 -39.22
N SER A 82 17.41 -24.14 -39.50
CA SER A 82 16.80 -25.31 -40.14
C SER A 82 15.69 -25.92 -39.27
N ASP A 83 15.91 -25.99 -37.96
CA ASP A 83 14.93 -26.46 -36.98
C ASP A 83 13.72 -25.51 -36.90
N LEU A 84 13.94 -24.20 -36.94
CA LEU A 84 12.87 -23.21 -36.96
C LEU A 84 11.99 -23.37 -38.21
N ILE A 85 12.61 -23.47 -39.39
CA ILE A 85 11.90 -23.70 -40.66
C ILE A 85 11.09 -24.99 -40.59
N TYR A 86 11.69 -26.07 -40.08
CA TYR A 86 11.00 -27.34 -39.88
C TYR A 86 9.78 -27.20 -38.96
N ASN A 87 9.90 -26.47 -37.86
CA ASN A 87 8.79 -26.26 -36.92
C ASN A 87 7.66 -25.44 -37.56
N LEU A 88 8.01 -24.37 -38.29
CA LEU A 88 7.05 -23.50 -38.97
C LEU A 88 6.26 -24.25 -40.06
N ARG A 89 6.92 -25.12 -40.83
CA ARG A 89 6.30 -25.91 -41.90
C ARG A 89 5.38 -27.02 -41.40
N ASN A 90 5.75 -27.66 -40.29
CA ASN A 90 5.00 -28.80 -39.75
C ASN A 90 3.82 -28.40 -38.86
N SER A 91 3.46 -27.10 -38.83
CA SER A 91 2.35 -26.58 -38.03
C SER A 91 2.44 -26.94 -36.54
N ILE A 92 3.67 -26.97 -36.01
CA ILE A 92 3.88 -27.04 -34.56
C ILE A 92 3.37 -25.70 -33.99
N SER A 93 2.67 -25.75 -32.85
CA SER A 93 2.23 -24.53 -32.17
C SER A 93 3.44 -23.71 -31.77
N ILE A 94 3.65 -22.59 -32.47
CA ILE A 94 4.77 -21.69 -32.27
C ILE A 94 4.22 -20.37 -31.75
N THR A 95 4.80 -19.92 -30.66
CA THR A 95 4.48 -18.66 -29.99
C THR A 95 5.49 -17.61 -30.42
N PHE A 96 4.97 -16.49 -30.91
CA PHE A 96 5.71 -15.26 -31.06
C PHE A 96 5.66 -14.52 -29.73
N TYR A 97 6.80 -14.02 -29.25
CA TYR A 97 6.88 -13.24 -28.03
C TYR A 97 7.41 -11.84 -28.31
N GLN A 98 7.02 -10.96 -27.40
CA GLN A 98 7.48 -9.60 -27.26
C GLN A 98 7.87 -9.40 -25.81
N GLU A 99 9.02 -8.79 -25.59
CA GLU A 99 9.53 -8.44 -24.28
C GLU A 99 9.98 -6.99 -24.31
N PHE A 100 9.58 -6.23 -23.29
CA PHE A 100 10.07 -4.89 -23.05
C PHE A 100 10.68 -4.82 -21.67
N GLU A 101 11.87 -4.24 -21.61
CA GLU A 101 12.51 -3.88 -20.36
C GLU A 101 12.60 -2.36 -20.25
N PHE A 102 11.96 -1.84 -19.21
CA PHE A 102 11.88 -0.43 -18.89
C PHE A 102 12.77 -0.14 -17.68
N THR A 103 13.73 0.76 -17.84
CA THR A 103 14.59 1.21 -16.75
C THR A 103 14.31 2.65 -16.40
N ASN A 104 14.03 2.86 -15.11
CA ASN A 104 13.78 4.14 -14.49
C ASN A 104 14.89 4.47 -13.49
N GLU A 105 15.52 5.63 -13.59
CA GLU A 105 16.41 6.17 -12.55
C GLU A 105 15.69 7.30 -11.80
N TYR A 106 15.51 7.13 -10.49
CA TYR A 106 14.99 8.21 -9.66
C TYR A 106 16.07 9.26 -9.40
N ALA A 107 15.71 10.54 -9.52
CA ALA A 107 16.60 11.66 -9.20
C ALA A 107 16.94 11.79 -7.70
N THR A 108 16.29 11.01 -6.82
CA THR A 108 16.39 11.12 -5.37
C THR A 108 17.58 10.33 -4.77
N GLY A 109 18.78 10.55 -5.30
CA GLY A 109 20.07 10.33 -4.60
C GLY A 109 20.39 8.95 -4.00
N ASP A 110 19.53 7.96 -4.21
CA ASP A 110 19.71 6.56 -3.83
C ASP A 110 19.79 5.81 -5.16
N ASP A 111 20.92 5.14 -5.41
CA ASP A 111 21.29 4.47 -6.68
C ASP A 111 20.40 3.24 -6.98
N GLN A 112 19.08 3.39 -6.93
CA GLN A 112 18.11 2.35 -7.20
C GLN A 112 17.49 2.61 -8.57
N SER A 113 18.11 2.02 -9.59
CA SER A 113 17.44 1.83 -10.88
C SER A 113 16.35 0.76 -10.71
N PHE A 114 15.14 1.08 -11.13
CA PHE A 114 14.04 0.12 -11.13
C PHE A 114 13.84 -0.40 -12.55
N ILE A 115 14.04 -1.70 -12.70
CA ILE A 115 13.75 -2.44 -13.92
C ILE A 115 12.29 -2.94 -13.84
N ARG A 116 11.57 -2.80 -14.94
CA ARG A 116 10.19 -3.30 -15.12
C ARG A 116 10.11 -4.04 -16.45
N GLU A 117 9.59 -5.25 -16.40
CA GLU A 117 9.45 -6.11 -17.55
C GLU A 117 7.97 -6.19 -17.97
N TYR A 118 7.72 -6.18 -19.27
CA TYR A 118 6.42 -6.48 -19.87
C TYR A 118 6.60 -7.51 -20.98
N SER A 119 5.95 -8.66 -20.82
CA SER A 119 6.00 -9.75 -21.79
C SER A 119 4.61 -10.00 -22.39
N TYR A 120 4.53 -10.07 -23.73
CA TYR A 120 3.33 -10.47 -24.46
C TYR A 120 3.66 -11.65 -25.38
N SER A 121 2.77 -12.63 -25.47
CA SER A 121 2.95 -13.81 -26.33
C SER A 121 1.69 -14.11 -27.13
N LYS A 122 1.85 -14.40 -28.42
CA LYS A 122 0.78 -14.74 -29.36
C LYS A 122 1.11 -16.03 -30.10
N GLU A 123 0.16 -16.95 -30.19
CA GLU A 123 0.30 -18.10 -31.07
C GLU A 123 0.20 -17.67 -32.55
N LEU A 124 1.19 -18.05 -33.36
CA LEU A 124 1.21 -17.75 -34.78
C LEU A 124 0.17 -18.58 -35.53
N SER A 125 -0.56 -17.94 -36.44
CA SER A 125 -1.43 -18.65 -37.36
C SER A 125 -0.61 -19.49 -38.36
N PRO A 126 -1.17 -20.60 -38.90
CA PRO A 126 -0.46 -21.40 -39.90
C PRO A 126 -0.07 -20.60 -41.16
N THR A 127 -0.81 -19.53 -41.49
CA THR A 127 -0.50 -18.63 -42.60
C THR A 127 0.70 -17.73 -42.28
N GLU A 128 0.73 -17.11 -41.10
CA GLU A 128 1.87 -16.29 -40.64
C GLU A 128 3.14 -17.16 -40.57
N ALA A 129 3.05 -18.36 -39.97
CA ALA A 129 4.16 -19.30 -39.85
C ALA A 129 4.73 -19.72 -41.21
N ASN A 130 3.87 -20.04 -42.19
CA ASN A 130 4.31 -20.41 -43.53
C ASN A 130 4.98 -19.24 -44.27
N ASN A 131 4.48 -18.02 -44.08
CA ASN A 131 5.10 -16.85 -44.71
C ASN A 131 6.47 -16.55 -44.10
N ILE A 132 6.65 -16.71 -42.78
CA ILE A 132 7.96 -16.59 -42.13
C ILE A 132 8.92 -17.67 -42.67
N ALA A 133 8.46 -18.93 -42.80
CA ALA A 133 9.27 -19.99 -43.39
C ALA A 133 9.70 -19.67 -44.84
N ASN A 134 8.79 -19.07 -45.64
CA ASN A 134 9.11 -18.66 -47.01
C ASN A 134 10.19 -17.55 -47.05
N ILE A 135 10.16 -16.60 -46.10
CA ILE A 135 11.20 -15.56 -45.97
C ILE A 135 12.56 -16.21 -45.73
N LEU A 136 12.62 -17.15 -44.78
CA LEU A 136 13.86 -17.82 -44.38
C LEU A 136 14.46 -18.69 -45.50
N GLU A 137 13.61 -19.42 -46.23
CA GLU A 137 14.07 -20.34 -47.28
C GLU A 137 14.48 -19.63 -48.58
N ASN A 138 13.72 -18.64 -49.03
CA ASN A 138 13.84 -18.10 -50.39
C ASN A 138 14.38 -16.68 -50.46
N GLY A 139 14.44 -15.94 -49.34
CA GLY A 139 14.95 -14.57 -49.31
C GLY A 139 14.21 -13.56 -50.20
N GLU A 140 13.07 -13.95 -50.81
CA GLU A 140 12.33 -13.11 -51.74
C GLU A 140 11.36 -12.20 -50.98
N ASN A 141 11.57 -10.88 -51.05
CA ASN A 141 10.62 -9.75 -50.91
C ASN A 141 9.28 -9.98 -50.17
N ASN A 142 9.31 -10.69 -49.04
CA ASN A 142 8.12 -11.08 -48.33
C ASN A 142 8.06 -10.32 -47.02
N GLU A 143 7.09 -9.43 -46.97
CA GLU A 143 6.62 -8.74 -45.79
C GLU A 143 5.63 -9.66 -45.08
N VAL A 144 5.85 -9.92 -43.78
CA VAL A 144 4.87 -10.66 -42.97
C VAL A 144 4.18 -9.70 -42.03
N SER A 145 2.87 -9.56 -42.24
CA SER A 145 2.00 -8.83 -41.34
C SER A 145 1.59 -9.71 -40.17
N ILE A 146 2.01 -9.32 -38.97
CA ILE A 146 1.51 -9.92 -37.73
C ILE A 146 0.70 -8.85 -37.01
N SER A 147 -0.54 -9.20 -36.65
CA SER A 147 -1.42 -8.33 -35.89
C SER A 147 -1.11 -8.36 -34.40
N ASN A 148 -1.40 -7.24 -33.73
CA ASN A 148 -1.36 -7.09 -32.28
C ASN A 148 0.01 -7.36 -31.64
N ILE A 149 1.10 -6.93 -32.30
CA ILE A 149 2.43 -7.03 -31.72
C ILE A 149 2.75 -5.81 -30.86
N LEU A 150 2.58 -4.57 -31.34
CA LEU A 150 3.04 -3.40 -30.60
C LEU A 150 1.87 -2.75 -29.84
N PRO A 151 1.92 -2.64 -28.51
CA PRO A 151 0.95 -1.86 -27.75
C PRO A 151 1.08 -0.38 -28.12
N GLN A 152 -0.04 0.34 -28.15
CA GLN A 152 -0.01 1.78 -28.42
C GLN A 152 0.39 2.59 -27.18
N VAL A 153 -0.17 2.20 -26.02
CA VAL A 153 0.02 2.91 -24.77
C VAL A 153 0.26 1.92 -23.63
N ILE A 154 1.41 2.06 -22.98
CA ILE A 154 1.81 1.26 -21.82
C ILE A 154 1.74 2.12 -20.56
N TYR A 155 1.18 1.57 -19.49
CA TYR A 155 1.20 2.15 -18.15
C TYR A 155 2.26 1.48 -17.27
N ILE A 156 3.17 2.27 -16.73
CA ILE A 156 4.17 1.82 -15.77
C ILE A 156 3.78 2.29 -14.37
N PRO A 157 3.28 1.42 -13.49
CA PRO A 157 2.95 1.79 -12.13
C PRO A 157 4.21 1.94 -11.26
N ASN A 158 4.12 2.74 -10.20
CA ASN A 158 5.18 2.79 -9.17
C ASN A 158 5.39 1.41 -8.51
N PHE A 159 4.30 0.67 -8.31
CA PHE A 159 4.28 -0.66 -7.71
C PHE A 159 3.41 -1.61 -8.53
N GLY A 160 3.88 -2.83 -8.72
CA GLY A 160 3.16 -3.86 -9.48
C GLY A 160 3.70 -4.03 -10.90
N ASN A 161 2.91 -4.72 -11.72
CA ASN A 161 3.27 -5.09 -13.08
C ASN A 161 2.86 -4.00 -14.07
N VAL A 162 3.59 -3.92 -15.18
CA VAL A 162 3.26 -3.04 -16.31
C VAL A 162 1.92 -3.46 -16.91
N GLU A 163 1.06 -2.48 -17.21
CA GLU A 163 -0.27 -2.72 -17.78
C GLU A 163 -0.40 -2.05 -19.15
N GLU A 164 -1.02 -2.72 -20.12
CA GLU A 164 -1.42 -2.09 -21.38
C GLU A 164 -2.71 -1.30 -21.15
N ILE A 165 -2.72 0.01 -21.49
CA ILE A 165 -3.91 0.85 -21.33
C ILE A 165 -4.84 0.70 -22.54
N CYS A 166 -4.23 0.57 -23.72
CA CYS A 166 -4.92 0.57 -24.99
C CYS A 166 -4.42 -0.61 -25.79
N ASP A 167 -5.34 -1.55 -26.03
CA ASP A 167 -5.09 -2.73 -26.84
C ASP A 167 -4.44 -2.31 -28.17
N SER A 168 -3.43 -3.08 -28.57
CA SER A 168 -2.76 -2.94 -29.86
C SER A 168 -3.77 -2.68 -30.98
N LEU A 169 -3.49 -1.60 -31.71
CA LEU A 169 -4.29 -1.02 -32.80
C LEU A 169 -4.75 -2.16 -33.71
N SER A 170 -6.07 -2.34 -33.91
CA SER A 170 -6.62 -3.46 -34.70
C SER A 170 -6.09 -3.51 -36.15
N ASP A 171 -5.56 -2.38 -36.63
CA ASP A 171 -4.97 -2.21 -37.96
C ASP A 171 -3.42 -2.02 -37.92
N GLY A 172 -2.80 -2.14 -36.75
CA GLY A 172 -1.34 -2.07 -36.60
C GLY A 172 -0.70 -3.39 -37.03
N GLN A 173 -0.58 -3.61 -38.34
CA GLN A 173 0.24 -4.70 -38.85
C GLN A 173 1.69 -4.27 -38.78
N ILE A 174 2.49 -5.02 -38.03
CA ILE A 174 3.93 -4.91 -38.14
C ILE A 174 4.36 -5.82 -39.27
N VAL A 175 4.96 -5.20 -40.26
CA VAL A 175 5.60 -5.89 -41.37
C VAL A 175 7.02 -6.24 -40.96
N ILE A 176 7.29 -7.54 -40.83
CA ILE A 176 8.65 -8.03 -40.60
C ILE A 176 9.35 -8.22 -41.94
N LYS A 177 10.51 -7.57 -42.12
CA LYS A 177 11.39 -7.71 -43.30
C LYS A 177 12.66 -8.47 -42.91
N GLY A 178 12.90 -9.62 -43.54
CA GLY A 178 14.20 -10.28 -43.50
C GLY A 178 15.05 -9.81 -44.69
N ASN A 179 16.28 -9.35 -44.46
CA ASN A 179 17.20 -9.04 -45.56
C ASN A 179 18.03 -10.28 -45.95
N SER A 180 18.01 -10.63 -47.23
CA SER A 180 18.87 -11.64 -47.85
C SER A 180 19.47 -11.09 -49.16
N ASN A 181 20.14 -9.94 -49.12
CA ASN A 181 20.87 -9.45 -50.28
C ASN A 181 22.14 -10.28 -50.51
N SER A 182 22.01 -11.33 -51.33
CA SER A 182 23.04 -12.29 -51.73
C SER A 182 24.04 -11.76 -52.78
N ASN A 183 24.20 -10.44 -52.91
CA ASN A 183 25.08 -9.85 -53.93
C ASN A 183 26.44 -9.41 -53.38
N ASP A 184 26.63 -9.45 -52.06
CA ASP A 184 27.91 -9.11 -51.41
C ASP A 184 28.49 -10.38 -50.76
N THR A 185 29.53 -10.93 -51.37
CA THR A 185 30.05 -12.28 -51.09
C THR A 185 30.86 -12.41 -49.78
N ASP A 186 30.80 -11.43 -48.88
CA ASP A 186 31.72 -11.37 -47.73
C ASP A 186 31.05 -11.30 -46.35
N THR A 187 29.71 -11.24 -46.27
CA THR A 187 29.03 -11.24 -44.96
C THR A 187 27.65 -11.90 -44.98
N ASP A 188 27.55 -13.13 -44.47
CA ASP A 188 26.30 -13.87 -44.21
C ASP A 188 25.53 -13.34 -42.98
N PHE A 189 25.51 -12.02 -42.75
CA PHE A 189 24.78 -11.45 -41.62
C PHE A 189 23.30 -11.26 -41.96
N LYS A 190 22.45 -12.03 -41.30
CA LYS A 190 20.99 -11.88 -41.35
C LYS A 190 20.55 -10.89 -40.27
N TYR A 191 19.58 -10.05 -40.59
CA TYR A 191 18.94 -9.15 -39.64
C TYR A 191 17.48 -8.93 -40.02
N TRP A 192 16.69 -8.49 -39.05
CA TRP A 192 15.27 -8.26 -39.21
C TRP A 192 14.93 -6.79 -39.06
N GLY A 193 13.86 -6.37 -39.71
CA GLY A 193 13.26 -5.05 -39.55
C GLY A 193 11.77 -5.14 -39.35
N ILE A 194 11.22 -4.10 -38.74
CA ILE A 194 9.80 -3.88 -38.50
C ILE A 194 9.37 -2.62 -39.27
N ASN A 195 8.18 -2.65 -39.86
CA ASN A 195 7.60 -1.49 -40.52
C ASN A 195 6.12 -1.37 -40.20
N SER A 196 5.61 -0.14 -40.18
CA SER A 196 4.19 0.15 -40.09
C SER A 196 3.58 0.24 -41.48
N ASP A 197 2.36 -0.27 -41.66
CA ASP A 197 1.58 -0.18 -42.91
C ASP A 197 1.43 1.26 -43.42
N SER A 198 1.50 2.26 -42.53
CA SER A 198 1.36 3.68 -42.87
C SER A 198 2.64 4.33 -43.39
N GLY A 199 3.79 3.63 -43.39
CA GLY A 199 5.08 4.17 -43.81
C GLY A 199 5.60 5.33 -42.94
N GLY A 200 5.03 5.51 -41.75
CA GLY A 200 5.45 6.49 -40.74
C GLY A 200 6.50 5.93 -39.78
N VAL A 201 6.96 6.79 -38.86
CA VAL A 201 7.77 6.37 -37.72
C VAL A 201 6.94 5.46 -36.83
N LEU A 202 7.53 4.35 -36.36
CA LEU A 202 6.92 3.46 -35.40
C LEU A 202 7.10 4.06 -34.01
N SER A 203 6.03 4.61 -33.45
CA SER A 203 6.08 5.23 -32.12
C SER A 203 5.04 4.61 -31.20
N PHE A 204 5.40 4.46 -29.94
CA PHE A 204 4.48 4.08 -28.87
C PHE A 204 4.61 5.04 -27.71
N TYR A 205 3.61 5.03 -26.84
CA TYR A 205 3.50 6.00 -25.76
C TYR A 205 3.57 5.29 -24.42
N ILE A 206 4.27 5.91 -23.48
CA ILE A 206 4.35 5.42 -22.11
C ILE A 206 3.76 6.44 -21.18
N ARG A 207 2.89 5.97 -20.30
CA ARG A 207 2.38 6.70 -19.16
C ARG A 207 3.08 6.21 -17.90
N ASN A 208 3.81 7.09 -17.25
CA ASN A 208 4.39 6.80 -15.95
C ASN A 208 3.40 7.16 -14.83
N ALA A 209 3.41 6.38 -13.75
CA ALA A 209 2.63 6.70 -12.56
C ALA A 209 3.15 7.93 -11.84
N ASP A 210 2.23 8.68 -11.25
CA ASP A 210 2.55 9.82 -10.41
C ASP A 210 3.39 9.34 -9.23
N VAL A 211 4.60 9.87 -9.07
CA VAL A 211 5.36 9.64 -7.83
C VAL A 211 4.63 10.40 -6.73
N PRO A 212 4.04 9.72 -5.73
CA PRO A 212 3.37 10.44 -4.66
C PRO A 212 4.41 11.30 -3.95
N LYS A 213 4.18 12.61 -3.89
CA LYS A 213 5.05 13.57 -3.18
C LYS A 213 5.26 13.24 -1.69
N SER A 214 4.52 12.27 -1.13
CA SER A 214 4.76 11.73 0.22
C SER A 214 5.53 10.42 0.16
N SER A 215 6.71 10.43 0.76
CA SER A 215 7.57 9.26 1.00
C SER A 215 6.75 8.04 1.41
N ILE A 216 6.98 6.89 0.76
CA ILE A 216 6.31 5.60 1.02
C ILE A 216 6.42 5.19 2.51
N SER A 217 7.45 5.68 3.20
CA SER A 217 7.60 5.58 4.65
C SER A 217 6.46 6.23 5.45
N GLU A 218 5.87 7.32 4.97
CA GLU A 218 4.74 7.99 5.64
C GLU A 218 3.42 7.24 5.44
N ILE A 219 3.20 6.60 4.28
CA ILE A 219 1.95 5.87 3.98
C ILE A 219 1.91 4.53 4.72
N ALA A 220 3.02 3.78 4.75
CA ALA A 220 3.12 2.54 5.52
C ALA A 220 2.98 2.80 7.04
N VAL A 221 3.57 3.91 7.53
CA VAL A 221 3.36 4.39 8.90
C VAL A 221 1.93 4.88 9.10
N SER A 222 1.24 5.39 8.08
CA SER A 222 -0.16 5.82 8.16
C SER A 222 -1.13 4.64 8.37
N MET A 223 -0.96 3.52 7.65
CA MET A 223 -1.87 2.37 7.78
C MET A 223 -1.76 1.69 9.14
N GLY A 224 -0.54 1.53 9.67
CA GLY A 224 -0.33 1.03 11.04
C GLY A 224 -0.56 2.08 12.12
N GLY A 225 -0.25 3.35 11.84
CA GLY A 225 -0.31 4.46 12.78
C GLY A 225 -1.72 4.95 13.05
N ILE A 226 -2.57 5.06 12.02
CA ILE A 226 -3.97 5.45 12.19
C ILE A 226 -4.73 4.37 12.97
N ALA A 227 -4.54 3.09 12.60
CA ALA A 227 -5.17 1.97 13.29
C ALA A 227 -4.68 1.87 14.74
N GLY A 228 -3.37 2.05 14.97
CA GLY A 228 -2.78 2.12 16.29
C GLY A 228 -3.32 3.28 17.13
N LEU A 229 -3.49 4.47 16.55
CA LEU A 229 -4.10 5.63 17.20
C LEU A 229 -5.55 5.33 17.62
N TYR A 230 -6.36 4.77 16.72
CA TYR A 230 -7.75 4.38 17.03
C TYR A 230 -7.81 3.41 18.21
N ILE A 231 -7.03 2.33 18.16
CA ILE A 231 -6.98 1.33 19.23
C ILE A 231 -6.49 1.96 20.54
N GLY A 232 -5.47 2.82 20.48
CA GLY A 232 -4.93 3.52 21.64
C GLY A 232 -5.94 4.45 22.32
N VAL A 233 -6.68 5.24 21.54
CA VAL A 233 -7.74 6.13 22.07
C VAL A 233 -8.88 5.33 22.67
N ILE A 234 -9.37 4.30 21.98
CA ILE A 234 -10.44 3.43 22.48
C ILE A 234 -10.00 2.76 23.78
N TRP A 235 -8.77 2.27 23.86
CA TRP A 235 -8.22 1.64 25.06
C TRP A 235 -8.11 2.63 26.23
N ALA A 236 -7.67 3.87 25.97
CA ALA A 236 -7.60 4.91 26.99
C ALA A 236 -9.00 5.26 27.54
N ILE A 237 -10.00 5.42 26.66
CA ILE A 237 -11.39 5.68 27.07
C ILE A 237 -11.96 4.51 27.86
N ALA A 238 -11.74 3.27 27.42
CA ALA A 238 -12.20 2.09 28.12
C ALA A 238 -11.58 1.97 29.52
N ARG A 239 -10.28 2.29 29.66
CA ARG A 239 -9.59 2.34 30.95
C ARG A 239 -10.16 3.43 31.84
N PHE A 240 -10.41 4.62 31.30
CA PHE A 240 -11.00 5.74 32.05
C PHE A 240 -12.37 5.37 32.61
N LEU A 241 -13.28 4.86 31.75
CA LEU A 241 -14.61 4.42 32.16
C LEU A 241 -14.56 3.31 33.23
N ARG A 242 -13.64 2.35 33.09
CA ARG A 242 -13.46 1.28 34.09
C ARG A 242 -13.05 1.83 35.45
N ILE A 243 -12.16 2.83 35.49
CA ILE A 243 -11.73 3.45 36.75
C ILE A 243 -12.90 4.20 37.38
N SER A 244 -13.62 5.01 36.62
CA SER A 244 -14.77 5.78 37.13
C SER A 244 -15.89 4.90 37.69
N VAL A 245 -16.16 3.74 37.08
CA VAL A 245 -17.17 2.80 37.60
C VAL A 245 -16.67 2.03 38.83
N ASN A 246 -15.37 1.69 38.88
CA ASN A 246 -14.80 0.98 40.02
C ASN A 246 -14.68 1.86 41.27
N GLU A 247 -14.51 3.17 41.11
CA GLU A 247 -14.50 4.14 42.21
C GLU A 247 -15.84 4.15 42.96
N LEU A 248 -16.96 4.02 42.23
CA LEU A 248 -18.30 3.91 42.83
C LEU A 248 -18.46 2.67 43.70
N ALA A 249 -17.74 1.57 43.42
CA ALA A 249 -17.80 0.37 44.24
C ALA A 249 -16.97 0.47 45.52
N GLY A 250 -15.90 1.29 45.49
CA GLY A 250 -15.05 1.55 46.64
C GLY A 250 -15.72 2.42 47.71
N SER A 251 -16.60 3.34 47.31
CA SER A 251 -17.31 4.24 48.21
C SER A 251 -18.56 3.62 48.86
N ILE A 252 -19.08 2.48 48.38
CA ILE A 252 -20.33 1.86 48.86
C ILE A 252 -20.34 1.68 50.38
N MET A 253 -19.22 1.22 50.94
CA MET A 253 -19.12 0.92 52.37
C MET A 253 -19.27 2.16 53.26
N GLU A 254 -18.96 3.34 52.73
CA GLU A 254 -18.97 4.62 53.46
C GLU A 254 -20.19 5.48 53.12
N GLU A 255 -20.67 5.41 51.87
CA GLU A 255 -21.79 6.23 51.37
C GLU A 255 -23.17 5.59 51.58
N GLU A 256 -23.29 4.25 51.58
CA GLU A 256 -24.58 3.55 51.68
C GLU A 256 -24.84 2.96 53.09
N LEU A 257 -24.84 3.83 54.12
CA LEU A 257 -25.12 3.42 55.51
C LEU A 257 -26.63 3.46 55.83
N PRO A 258 -27.23 2.38 56.36
CA PRO A 258 -28.69 2.30 56.51
C PRO A 258 -29.26 3.13 57.68
N ASN A 259 -28.47 3.46 58.69
CA ASN A 259 -28.81 4.41 59.76
C ASN A 259 -27.51 5.04 60.31
N VAL A 260 -27.47 6.37 60.41
CA VAL A 260 -26.27 7.11 60.86
C VAL A 260 -26.48 7.86 62.19
N ASP A 261 -27.62 7.69 62.85
CA ASP A 261 -28.03 8.49 64.01
C ASP A 261 -27.06 8.31 65.19
N MET A 262 -26.57 7.07 65.37
CA MET A 262 -25.62 6.71 66.42
C MET A 262 -24.21 7.25 66.16
N LEU A 263 -23.80 7.30 64.90
CA LEU A 263 -22.53 7.91 64.49
C LEU A 263 -22.61 9.43 64.67
N LEU A 264 -23.74 10.02 64.31
CA LEU A 264 -24.01 11.45 64.49
C LEU A 264 -23.98 11.84 65.96
N SER A 265 -24.54 11.03 66.88
CA SER A 265 -24.47 11.33 68.31
C SER A 265 -23.05 11.35 68.86
N ILE A 266 -22.15 10.47 68.38
CA ILE A 266 -20.73 10.50 68.78
C ILE A 266 -20.07 11.79 68.28
N ILE A 267 -20.35 12.21 67.04
CA ILE A 267 -19.85 13.48 66.49
C ILE A 267 -20.39 14.67 67.30
N GLU A 268 -21.66 14.65 67.68
CA GLU A 268 -22.25 15.69 68.54
C GLU A 268 -21.56 15.73 69.92
N ASP A 269 -21.31 14.59 70.55
CA ASP A 269 -20.63 14.49 71.84
C ASP A 269 -19.19 15.03 71.79
N ILE A 270 -18.45 14.76 70.70
CA ILE A 270 -17.14 15.38 70.43
C ILE A 270 -17.27 16.91 70.35
N LEU A 271 -18.27 17.41 69.62
CA LEU A 271 -18.50 18.85 69.50
C LEU A 271 -18.91 19.49 70.83
N TRP A 272 -19.56 18.75 71.73
CA TRP A 272 -19.86 19.20 73.09
C TRP A 272 -18.60 19.23 73.97
N ALA A 273 -17.79 18.17 73.95
CA ALA A 273 -16.52 18.11 74.66
C ALA A 273 -15.58 19.27 74.26
N GLN A 274 -15.54 19.60 72.96
CA GLN A 274 -14.78 20.73 72.44
C GLN A 274 -15.30 22.08 72.98
N LYS A 275 -16.62 22.26 73.09
CA LYS A 275 -17.24 23.48 73.67
C LYS A 275 -16.96 23.61 75.17
N GLU A 276 -16.89 22.48 75.88
CA GLU A 276 -16.57 22.44 77.31
C GLU A 276 -15.05 22.52 77.58
N GLN A 277 -14.22 22.50 76.54
CA GLN A 277 -12.75 22.45 76.62
C GLN A 277 -12.22 21.23 77.41
N ASN A 278 -12.94 20.12 77.37
CA ASN A 278 -12.53 18.87 77.99
C ASN A 278 -11.74 18.01 76.99
N LEU A 279 -10.43 18.25 76.91
CA LEU A 279 -9.54 17.63 75.92
C LEU A 279 -9.39 16.11 76.10
N GLU A 280 -9.44 15.61 77.34
CA GLU A 280 -9.30 14.18 77.63
C GLU A 280 -10.51 13.39 77.07
N LEU A 281 -11.72 13.94 77.24
CA LEU A 281 -12.94 13.36 76.70
C LEU A 281 -13.02 13.49 75.17
N GLU A 282 -12.54 14.61 74.62
CA GLU A 282 -12.46 14.81 73.17
C GLU A 282 -11.55 13.77 72.50
N GLU A 283 -10.37 13.51 73.08
CA GLU A 283 -9.40 12.53 72.57
C GLU A 283 -9.97 11.10 72.60
N GLU A 284 -10.59 10.70 73.71
CA GLU A 284 -11.19 9.37 73.84
C GLU A 284 -12.32 9.12 72.82
N LEU A 285 -13.22 10.10 72.65
CA LEU A 285 -14.32 10.00 71.69
C LEU A 285 -13.82 10.03 70.23
N PHE A 286 -12.75 10.78 69.95
CA PHE A 286 -12.16 10.84 68.61
C PHE A 286 -11.44 9.53 68.25
N ASP A 287 -10.72 8.93 69.19
CA ASP A 287 -10.08 7.63 69.00
C ASP A 287 -11.11 6.53 68.73
N GLU A 288 -12.23 6.52 69.47
CA GLU A 288 -13.33 5.60 69.23
C GLU A 288 -13.95 5.79 67.82
N LEU A 289 -14.12 7.03 67.38
CA LEU A 289 -14.60 7.36 66.03
C LEU A 289 -13.68 6.78 64.93
N ILE A 290 -12.36 7.01 65.04
CA ILE A 290 -11.38 6.50 64.08
C ILE A 290 -11.39 4.96 64.05
N ASP A 291 -11.49 4.33 65.22
CA ASP A 291 -11.53 2.87 65.34
C ASP A 291 -12.79 2.25 64.71
N ILE A 292 -13.91 2.97 64.70
CA ILE A 292 -15.14 2.58 64.00
C ILE A 292 -14.93 2.65 62.49
N PHE A 293 -14.38 3.76 61.97
CA PHE A 293 -14.14 3.93 60.53
C PHE A 293 -13.04 3.02 59.99
N ARG A 294 -12.10 2.57 60.82
CA ARG A 294 -11.05 1.62 60.43
C ARG A 294 -11.56 0.20 60.18
N SER A 295 -12.74 -0.16 60.71
CA SER A 295 -13.31 -1.52 60.60
C SER A 295 -14.72 -1.52 60.01
N SER A 296 -14.85 -2.11 58.83
CA SER A 296 -16.12 -2.30 58.13
C SER A 296 -17.16 -3.06 58.96
N GLU A 297 -16.70 -4.01 59.77
CA GLU A 297 -17.55 -4.81 60.64
C GLU A 297 -18.14 -3.97 61.78
N LYS A 298 -17.34 -3.09 62.40
CA LYS A 298 -17.80 -2.16 63.45
C LYS A 298 -18.75 -1.12 62.87
N LEU A 299 -18.41 -0.55 61.72
CA LEU A 299 -19.22 0.44 61.00
C LEU A 299 -20.63 -0.11 60.69
N ILE A 300 -20.72 -1.31 60.12
CA ILE A 300 -22.01 -1.96 59.80
C ILE A 300 -22.74 -2.39 61.08
N PHE A 301 -22.03 -2.80 62.13
CA PHE A 301 -22.67 -3.16 63.40
C PHE A 301 -23.40 -1.96 64.03
N ILE A 302 -22.77 -0.78 63.99
CA ILE A 302 -23.29 0.47 64.55
C ILE A 302 -24.40 1.05 63.67
N THR A 303 -24.25 0.99 62.34
CA THR A 303 -25.22 1.59 61.40
C THR A 303 -26.32 0.64 60.94
N GLY A 304 -26.14 -0.67 61.12
CA GLY A 304 -27.04 -1.73 60.64
C GLY A 304 -28.35 -1.87 61.42
N ALA A 305 -29.27 -2.67 60.89
CA ALA A 305 -30.64 -2.86 61.41
C ALA A 305 -30.75 -3.37 62.87
N ARG A 306 -29.64 -3.80 63.50
CA ARG A 306 -29.60 -4.15 64.93
C ARG A 306 -29.59 -2.92 65.85
N ALA A 307 -29.09 -1.77 65.39
CA ALA A 307 -29.16 -0.51 66.13
C ALA A 307 -30.61 -0.09 66.44
N LYS A 308 -31.55 -0.38 65.52
CA LYS A 308 -32.99 -0.11 65.67
C LYS A 308 -33.68 -0.79 66.86
N ARG A 309 -33.10 -1.84 67.47
CA ARG A 309 -33.75 -2.58 68.58
C ARG A 309 -33.31 -2.13 69.97
N GLY A 310 -32.28 -1.31 70.08
CA GLY A 310 -31.80 -0.83 71.36
C GLY A 310 -32.07 0.65 71.52
N ASN A 311 -32.93 1.00 72.45
CA ASN A 311 -32.99 2.37 72.98
C ASN A 311 -31.75 2.56 73.87
N TYR A 312 -30.56 2.59 73.25
CA TYR A 312 -29.30 2.79 73.95
C TYR A 312 -29.12 4.28 74.15
N ASN A 313 -29.59 4.78 75.30
CA ASN A 313 -29.08 6.04 75.83
C ASN A 313 -27.58 5.85 76.06
N TYR A 314 -26.75 6.42 75.19
CA TYR A 314 -25.28 6.44 75.33
C TYR A 314 -24.85 7.00 76.68
N HIS A 315 -25.58 8.01 77.15
CA HIS A 315 -25.44 8.57 78.49
C HIS A 315 -25.54 7.52 79.63
N SER A 316 -26.26 6.41 79.40
CA SER A 316 -26.37 5.31 80.38
C SER A 316 -25.28 4.24 80.25
N TYR A 317 -24.72 4.02 79.05
CA TYR A 317 -23.61 3.07 78.85
C TYR A 317 -22.29 3.65 79.38
N PHE A 318 -22.06 4.95 79.13
CA PHE A 318 -20.89 5.68 79.63
C PHE A 318 -20.89 5.80 81.16
N GLN A 319 -22.03 6.16 81.79
CA GLN A 319 -22.15 6.17 83.26
C GLN A 319 -22.00 4.78 83.89
N LYS A 320 -22.35 3.71 83.18
CA LYS A 320 -22.21 2.34 83.72
C LYS A 320 -20.75 1.90 83.73
N ASN A 321 -19.98 2.26 82.70
CA ASN A 321 -18.57 1.88 82.59
C ASN A 321 -17.64 2.79 83.41
N LEU A 322 -17.95 4.07 83.58
CA LEU A 322 -17.27 4.96 84.56
C LEU A 322 -17.44 4.50 86.02
N ASN A 323 -18.53 3.81 86.34
CA ASN A 323 -18.77 3.24 87.67
C ASN A 323 -18.11 1.86 87.87
N PHE A 324 -17.61 1.21 86.82
CA PHE A 324 -16.86 -0.04 86.92
C PHE A 324 -15.36 0.20 87.16
N GLU A 325 -14.79 1.32 86.69
CA GLU A 325 -13.40 1.67 86.99
C GLU A 325 -13.21 2.30 88.37
N ASN A 326 -14.25 2.91 88.96
CA ASN A 326 -14.19 3.49 90.31
C ASN A 326 -14.47 2.49 91.45
N LYS A 327 -14.38 1.18 91.21
CA LYS A 327 -14.66 0.15 92.22
C LYS A 327 -13.64 -1.00 92.33
N ASN A 328 -12.40 -0.78 91.91
CA ASN A 328 -11.26 -1.61 92.29
C ASN A 328 -10.20 -0.79 93.02
#